data_AF-U6FF16-F1
#
_entry.id   AF-U6FF16-F1
#
_cell.length_a   1.000
_cell.length_b   1.000
_cell.length_c   1.000
_cell.angle_alpha   90.00
_cell.angle_beta   90.00
_cell.angle_gamma   90.00
#
_symmetry.space_group_name_H-M   'P 1'
#
loop_
_entity.id
_entity.type
_entity.pdbx_description
1 polymer ?
#
loop_
_entity_poly.entity_id
_entity_poly.type
_entity_poly.pdbx_seq_one_letter_code
_entity_poly.pdbx_strand_id
1 'polypeptide(L)'
;MVAPALKEIGKYTFKPLVVYPNLGASYDPKIKQWREFKEKFDFNKLTKKWYQEGARLIGGCCTTGPIEIKQMIVYINCVRGIMNGSSNTFTKKNDDILG
;
A
#
# COMPACT_ATOMS: atom_id res chain seq x y z
N MET A 1 7.13 1.90 -9.66
CA MET A 1 5.89 1.82 -10.48
C MET A 1 4.93 0.83 -9.84
N VAL A 2 3.76 1.28 -9.38
CA VAL A 2 2.65 0.40 -8.91
C VAL A 2 1.31 1.01 -9.34
N ALA A 3 1.06 2.27 -8.95
CA ALA A 3 -0.18 2.97 -9.28
C ALA A 3 -0.50 3.04 -10.80
N PRO A 4 0.45 3.35 -11.71
CA PRO A 4 0.15 3.31 -13.15
C PRO A 4 -0.25 1.92 -13.65
N ALA A 5 0.33 0.86 -13.10
CA ALA A 5 0.00 -0.51 -13.49
C ALA A 5 -1.41 -0.90 -13.02
N LEU A 6 -1.78 -0.53 -11.79
CA LEU A 6 -3.15 -0.72 -11.29
C LEU A 6 -4.17 -0.01 -12.18
N LYS A 7 -3.91 1.25 -12.50
CA LYS A 7 -4.77 2.06 -13.36
C LYS A 7 -4.97 1.41 -14.73
N GLU A 8 -3.91 0.87 -15.33
CA GLU A 8 -4.00 0.23 -16.63
C GLU A 8 -4.74 -1.10 -16.56
N ILE A 9 -4.37 -1.99 -15.63
CA ILE A 9 -4.99 -3.32 -15.49
C ILE A 9 -6.47 -3.19 -15.14
N GLY A 10 -6.85 -2.20 -14.32
CA GLY A 10 -8.23 -1.95 -13.92
C GLY A 10 -9.18 -1.63 -15.08
N LYS A 11 -8.66 -1.26 -16.26
CA LYS A 11 -9.48 -1.06 -17.47
C LYS A 11 -10.03 -2.36 -18.06
N TYR A 12 -9.38 -3.49 -17.78
CA TYR A 12 -9.64 -4.77 -18.46
C TYR A 12 -10.26 -5.83 -17.55
N THR A 13 -10.53 -5.52 -16.29
CA THR A 13 -11.10 -6.49 -15.36
C THR A 13 -11.94 -5.83 -14.27
N PHE A 14 -13.00 -6.54 -13.86
CA PHE A 14 -13.77 -6.23 -12.65
C PHE A 14 -13.30 -7.06 -11.44
N LYS A 15 -12.33 -7.96 -11.63
CA LYS A 15 -11.77 -8.75 -10.52
C LYS A 15 -11.03 -7.80 -9.56
N PRO A 16 -11.13 -8.02 -8.24
CA PRO A 16 -10.36 -7.25 -7.28
C PRO A 16 -8.85 -7.29 -7.58
N LEU A 17 -8.19 -6.13 -7.60
CA LEU A 17 -6.75 -6.04 -7.82
C LEU A 17 -5.97 -6.22 -6.52
N VAL A 18 -4.82 -6.88 -6.62
CA VAL A 18 -3.93 -7.20 -5.50
C VAL A 18 -2.58 -6.51 -5.70
N VAL A 19 -2.02 -5.95 -4.62
CA VAL A 19 -0.72 -5.26 -4.62
C VAL A 19 0.19 -5.82 -3.53
N TYR A 20 1.37 -6.29 -3.94
CA TYR A 20 2.46 -6.76 -3.06
C TYR A 20 3.81 -6.24 -3.58
N PRO A 21 4.20 -4.99 -3.28
CA PRO A 21 5.43 -4.41 -3.78
C PRO A 21 6.63 -4.87 -2.94
N ASN A 22 7.81 -4.92 -3.56
CA ASN A 22 9.08 -5.04 -2.84
C ASN A 22 9.41 -3.70 -2.16
N LEU A 23 10.19 -3.74 -1.06
CA LEU A 23 10.69 -2.51 -0.42
C LEU A 23 11.78 -1.81 -1.26
N GLY A 24 12.52 -2.54 -2.10
CA GLY A 24 13.50 -1.96 -3.03
C GLY A 24 14.94 -2.43 -2.84
N ALA A 25 15.21 -3.25 -1.82
CA ALA A 25 16.52 -3.89 -1.66
C ALA A 25 16.90 -4.74 -2.87
N SER A 26 18.19 -4.78 -3.18
CA SER A 26 18.76 -5.70 -4.17
C SER A 26 19.29 -6.94 -3.46
N TYR A 27 19.06 -8.11 -4.06
CA TYR A 27 19.60 -9.36 -3.55
C TYR A 27 21.02 -9.57 -4.06
N ASP A 28 21.96 -9.89 -3.17
CA ASP A 28 23.32 -10.28 -3.51
C ASP A 28 23.44 -11.82 -3.52
N PRO A 29 23.55 -12.45 -4.70
CA PRO A 29 23.58 -13.91 -4.79
C PRO A 29 24.92 -14.51 -4.32
N LYS A 30 26.00 -13.72 -4.22
CA LYS A 30 27.32 -14.23 -3.80
C LYS A 30 27.34 -14.50 -2.30
N ILE A 31 26.79 -13.58 -1.53
CA ILE A 31 26.68 -13.69 -0.06
C ILE A 31 25.31 -14.19 0.41
N LYS A 32 24.37 -14.40 -0.52
CA LYS A 32 22.99 -14.84 -0.30
C LYS A 32 22.19 -13.93 0.65
N GLN A 33 22.42 -12.62 0.60
CA GLN A 33 21.80 -11.64 1.49
C GLN A 33 21.20 -10.48 0.70
N TRP A 34 20.21 -9.81 1.31
CA TRP A 34 19.69 -8.55 0.81
C TRP A 34 20.63 -7.40 1.18
N ARG A 35 20.91 -6.51 0.22
CA ARG A 35 21.62 -5.26 0.49
C ARG A 35 20.69 -4.28 1.17
N GLU A 36 21.24 -3.48 2.09
CA GLU A 36 20.47 -2.45 2.79
C GLU A 36 19.83 -1.48 1.79
N PHE A 37 18.54 -1.23 1.97
CA PHE A 37 17.80 -0.23 1.23
C PHE A 37 17.44 0.92 2.18
N LYS A 38 17.97 2.11 1.91
CA LYS A 38 17.92 3.24 2.85
C LYS A 38 16.78 4.21 2.60
N GLU A 39 16.12 4.13 1.44
CA GLU A 39 15.01 5.02 1.17
C GLU A 39 13.82 4.67 2.06
N LYS A 40 13.15 5.70 2.55
CA LYS A 40 11.94 5.57 3.36
C LYS A 40 10.76 5.96 2.49
N PHE A 41 9.81 5.04 2.38
CA PHE A 41 8.53 5.32 1.76
C PHE A 41 7.47 5.54 2.83
N ASP A 42 6.55 6.47 2.55
CA ASP A 42 5.31 6.59 3.31
C ASP A 42 4.31 5.56 2.77
N PHE A 43 4.25 4.40 3.43
CA PHE A 43 3.36 3.33 3.03
C PHE A 43 1.89 3.63 3.33
N ASN A 44 1.57 4.58 4.22
CA ASN A 44 0.20 5.03 4.41
C ASN A 44 -0.30 5.77 3.16
N LYS A 45 0.49 6.74 2.69
CA LYS A 45 0.18 7.51 1.47
C LYS A 45 0.16 6.63 0.22
N LEU A 46 1.11 5.69 0.11
CA LEU A 46 1.12 4.74 -1.00
C LEU A 46 -0.10 3.82 -0.98
N THR A 47 -0.49 3.30 0.19
CA THR A 47 -1.69 2.47 0.36
C THR A 47 -2.94 3.22 -0.07
N LYS A 48 -3.08 4.49 0.35
CA LYS A 48 -4.18 5.36 -0.12
C LYS A 48 -4.21 5.45 -1.65
N LYS A 49 -3.06 5.72 -2.26
CA LYS A 49 -2.94 5.81 -3.72
C LYS A 49 -3.32 4.49 -4.41
N TRP A 50 -2.81 3.36 -3.94
CA TRP A 50 -3.11 2.06 -4.54
C TRP A 50 -4.58 1.68 -4.40
N TYR A 51 -5.20 1.99 -3.26
CA TYR A 51 -6.63 1.75 -3.05
C TYR A 51 -7.50 2.58 -4.00
N GLN A 52 -7.16 3.86 -4.19
CA GLN A 52 -7.84 4.75 -5.14
C GLN A 52 -7.73 4.25 -6.59
N GLU A 53 -6.60 3.62 -6.95
CA GLU A 53 -6.38 3.02 -8.29
C GLU A 53 -6.96 1.60 -8.42
N GLY A 54 -7.80 1.16 -7.47
CA GLY A 54 -8.56 -0.10 -7.58
C GLY A 54 -8.01 -1.29 -6.81
N ALA A 55 -6.89 -1.16 -6.09
CA ALA A 55 -6.42 -2.24 -5.23
C ALA A 55 -7.41 -2.52 -4.08
N ARG A 56 -7.61 -3.80 -3.76
CA ARG A 56 -8.48 -4.27 -2.66
C ARG A 56 -7.78 -5.20 -1.68
N LEU A 57 -6.67 -5.80 -2.09
CA LEU A 57 -5.76 -6.51 -1.21
C LEU A 57 -4.37 -5.88 -1.34
N ILE A 58 -3.81 -5.38 -0.25
CA ILE A 58 -2.56 -4.64 -0.22
C ILE A 58 -1.67 -5.25 0.86
N GLY A 59 -0.43 -5.59 0.49
CA GLY A 59 0.57 -6.18 1.37
C GLY A 59 1.99 -5.85 0.91
N GLY A 60 2.94 -6.71 1.27
CA GLY A 60 4.36 -6.57 0.94
C GLY A 60 4.93 -7.83 0.29
N CYS A 61 6.03 -7.67 -0.44
CA CYS A 61 6.81 -8.76 -1.01
C CYS A 61 8.24 -8.72 -0.45
N CYS A 62 9.28 -8.81 -1.28
CA CYS A 62 10.66 -8.89 -0.83
C CYS A 62 11.04 -7.68 0.03
N THR A 63 11.61 -7.96 1.20
CA THR A 63 12.14 -6.98 2.17
C THR A 63 11.14 -5.97 2.73
N THR A 64 9.83 -6.12 2.44
CA THR A 64 8.79 -5.38 3.16
C THR A 64 8.59 -6.01 4.54
N GLY A 65 8.75 -5.22 5.60
CA GLY A 65 8.72 -5.71 6.98
C GLY A 65 7.51 -5.24 7.79
N PRO A 66 7.49 -5.57 9.10
CA PRO A 66 6.40 -5.19 9.99
C PRO A 66 6.18 -3.68 10.12
N ILE A 67 7.22 -2.86 9.91
CA ILE A 67 7.13 -1.40 9.98
C ILE A 67 6.27 -0.87 8.83
N GLU A 68 6.54 -1.33 7.61
CA GLU A 68 5.79 -0.95 6.42
C GLU A 68 4.35 -1.45 6.50
N ILE A 69 4.14 -2.71 6.93
CA ILE A 69 2.80 -3.28 7.11
C ILE A 69 1.97 -2.47 8.12
N LYS A 70 2.57 -2.03 9.24
CA LYS A 70 1.89 -1.17 10.22
C LYS A 70 1.44 0.15 9.59
N GLN A 71 2.26 0.77 8.74
CA GLN A 71 1.87 2.00 8.03
C GLN A 71 0.71 1.76 7.04
N MET A 72 0.70 0.62 6.33
CA MET A 72 -0.40 0.25 5.42
C MET A 72 -1.73 0.07 6.18
N ILE A 73 -1.69 -0.60 7.34
CA ILE A 73 -2.87 -0.89 8.18
C ILE A 73 -3.60 0.39 8.59
N VAL A 74 -2.89 1.49 8.86
CA VAL A 74 -3.51 2.76 9.25
C VAL A 74 -4.57 3.20 8.23
N TYR A 75 -4.28 3.13 6.92
CA TYR A 75 -5.26 3.49 5.90
C TYR A 75 -6.31 2.38 5.69
N ILE A 76 -5.90 1.11 5.71
CA ILE A 76 -6.83 -0.02 5.54
C ILE A 76 -7.92 0.00 6.63
N ASN A 77 -7.56 0.26 7.88
CA ASN A 77 -8.51 0.36 8.98
C ASN A 77 -9.46 1.54 8.82
N CYS A 78 -8.95 2.69 8.36
CA CYS A 78 -9.76 3.86 8.04
C CYS A 78 -10.86 3.54 7.02
N VAL A 79 -10.52 2.88 5.90
CA VAL A 79 -11.51 2.57 4.85
C VAL A 79 -12.44 1.42 5.23
N ARG A 80 -12.03 0.53 6.14
CA ARG A 80 -12.87 -0.54 6.69
C ARG A 80 -13.79 -0.06 7.83
N GLY A 81 -13.65 1.19 8.28
CA GLY A 81 -14.38 1.71 9.44
C GLY A 81 -13.99 1.04 10.76
N ILE A 82 -12.84 0.35 10.80
CA ILE A 82 -12.30 -0.27 12.00
C ILE A 82 -11.56 0.83 12.75
N MET A 83 -12.27 1.50 13.67
CA MET A 83 -11.63 2.48 14.55
C MET A 83 -10.74 1.74 15.55
N ASN A 84 -9.42 1.94 15.45
CA ASN A 84 -8.53 1.62 16.56
C ASN A 84 -8.81 2.63 17.67
N GLY A 85 -9.17 2.14 18.86
CA GLY A 85 -9.33 2.98 20.04
C GLY A 85 -8.08 3.85 20.26
N SER A 86 -8.33 5.14 20.56
CA SER A 86 -7.35 6.19 20.91
C SER A 86 -6.45 6.73 19.80
N SER A 87 -7.02 7.51 18.87
CA SER A 87 -6.65 8.92 18.65
C SER A 87 -7.49 9.49 17.50
N ASN A 88 -8.25 10.51 17.85
CA ASN A 88 -9.24 11.18 17.05
C ASN A 88 -8.55 12.15 16.07
N THR A 89 -8.36 11.79 14.80
CA THR A 89 -8.23 12.72 13.65
C THR A 89 -8.28 11.97 12.31
N PHE A 90 -9.43 11.44 11.92
CA PHE A 90 -9.73 11.26 10.48
C PHE A 90 -11.19 11.67 10.25
N THR A 91 -11.40 12.95 10.02
CA THR A 91 -12.65 13.42 9.43
C THR A 91 -12.78 12.78 8.05
N LYS A 92 -13.79 11.93 7.87
CA LYS A 92 -14.32 11.63 6.54
C LYS A 92 -14.74 12.96 5.92
N LYS A 93 -13.90 13.53 5.06
CA LYS A 93 -14.35 14.57 4.13
C LYS A 93 -15.07 13.82 3.01
N ASN A 94 -16.40 13.89 3.03
CA ASN A 94 -17.31 13.25 2.08
C ASN A 94 -17.34 14.03 0.73
N ASP A 95 -16.21 14.17 0.03
CA ASP A 95 -16.15 15.03 -1.16
C ASP A 95 -15.73 14.31 -2.47
N ASP A 96 -15.71 12.97 -2.54
CA ASP A 96 -15.27 12.25 -3.76
C ASP A 96 -16.35 11.29 -4.35
N ILE A 97 -17.63 11.48 -4.04
CA ILE A 97 -18.74 10.81 -4.75
C ILE A 97 -19.51 11.89 -5.52
N LEU A 98 -18.91 12.39 -6.60
CA LEU A 98 -19.53 12.97 -7.80
C LEU A 98 -18.41 13.70 -8.56
N GLY A 99 -17.91 13.03 -9.60
CA GLY A 99 -16.89 13.52 -10.53
C GLY A 99 -16.65 12.46 -11.60
#